data_AF-A0A4U7D5C2-F1
#
_entry.id   AF-A0A4U7D5C2-F1
#
_cell.length_a   1.000
_cell.length_b   1.000
_cell.length_c   1.000
_cell.angle_alpha   90.00
_cell.angle_beta   90.00
_cell.angle_gamma   90.00
#
_symmetry.space_group_name_H-M   'P 1'
#
loop_
_entity.id
_entity.type
_entity.pdbx_description
1 polymer ?
#
loop_
_entity_poly.entity_id
_entity_poly.type
_entity_poly.pdbx_seq_one_letter_code
_entity_poly.pdbx_strand_id
1 'polypeptide(L)'
;NADVIVGTYEGIDHALRTGKDLGDVGTVVIDEVHTLKEGERGHRLDGLISRLKYYSEERMRTHSGYDGTQFVYLSATVGNPEWLAEKLRATLIEY
;
A
#
# COMPACT_ATOMS: atom_id res chain seq x y z
N ASN A 1 -0.10 20.24 -8.53
CA ASN A 1 -0.29 18.77 -8.43
C ASN A 1 1.00 18.09 -8.77
N ALA A 2 1.39 17.12 -7.95
CA ALA A 2 2.47 16.21 -8.31
C ALA A 2 1.81 14.97 -8.93
N ASP A 3 2.36 14.50 -10.04
CA ASP A 3 1.90 13.25 -10.68
C ASP A 3 2.42 12.01 -9.93
N VAL A 4 3.48 12.18 -9.14
CA VAL A 4 4.13 11.12 -8.34
C VAL A 4 4.45 11.65 -6.94
N ILE A 5 4.10 10.87 -5.92
CA ILE A 5 4.42 11.14 -4.51
C ILE A 5 5.34 10.01 -4.03
N VAL A 6 6.50 10.38 -3.49
CA VAL A 6 7.47 9.43 -2.90
C VAL A 6 7.62 9.77 -1.42
N GLY A 7 7.60 8.74 -0.57
CA GLY A 7 7.78 8.91 0.87
C GLY A 7 8.14 7.60 1.55
N THR A 8 8.70 7.69 2.76
CA THR A 8 8.88 6.51 3.62
C THR A 8 7.54 6.04 4.14
N TYR A 9 7.48 4.81 4.65
CA TYR A 9 6.27 4.29 5.28
C TYR A 9 5.74 5.22 6.37
N GLU A 10 6.61 5.74 7.23
CA GLU A 10 6.24 6.64 8.32
C GLU A 10 5.71 7.98 7.80
N GLY A 11 6.32 8.53 6.75
CA GLY A 11 5.90 9.81 6.19
C GLY A 11 4.51 9.74 5.56
N ILE A 12 4.24 8.69 4.79
CA ILE A 12 2.91 8.46 4.20
C ILE A 12 1.90 8.10 5.29
N ASP A 13 2.30 7.29 6.27
CA ASP A 13 1.41 6.92 7.37
C ASP A 13 0.98 8.14 8.20
N HIS A 14 1.92 9.03 8.50
CA HIS A 14 1.66 10.27 9.19
C HIS A 14 0.72 11.18 8.37
N ALA A 15 0.93 11.28 7.06
CA ALA A 15 0.06 12.04 6.17
C ALA A 15 -1.39 11.52 6.20
N LEU A 16 -1.58 10.20 6.11
CA LEU A 16 -2.91 9.58 6.22
C LEU A 16 -3.56 9.84 7.57
N ARG A 17 -2.79 9.71 8.67
CA ARG A 17 -3.31 9.94 10.04
C ARG A 17 -3.67 11.38 10.33
N THR A 18 -3.04 12.34 9.65
CA THR A 18 -3.34 13.77 9.79
C THR A 18 -4.40 14.25 8.80
N GLY A 19 -5.00 13.34 8.02
CA GLY A 19 -6.07 13.65 7.08
C GLY A 19 -5.57 14.41 5.85
N LYS A 20 -4.27 14.32 5.53
CA LYS A 20 -3.73 14.93 4.31
C LYS A 20 -4.37 14.26 3.09
N ASP A 21 -4.88 15.09 2.18
CA ASP A 21 -5.41 14.60 0.92
C ASP A 21 -4.27 14.17 -0.02
N LEU A 22 -4.25 12.90 -0.40
CA LEU A 22 -3.32 12.34 -1.40
C LEU A 22 -3.85 12.45 -2.84
N GLY A 23 -5.11 12.84 -3.02
CA GLY A 23 -5.77 12.89 -4.32
C GLY A 23 -6.33 11.54 -4.79
N ASP A 24 -6.70 11.49 -6.07
CA ASP A 24 -7.25 10.29 -6.71
C ASP A 24 -6.11 9.37 -7.18
N VAL A 25 -5.53 8.63 -6.22
CA VAL A 25 -4.31 7.83 -6.44
C VAL A 25 -4.63 6.53 -7.20
N GLY A 26 -4.39 6.53 -8.52
CA GLY A 26 -4.63 5.35 -9.36
C GLY A 26 -3.70 4.15 -9.09
N THR A 27 -2.50 4.38 -8.53
CA THR A 27 -1.55 3.29 -8.23
C THR A 27 -0.73 3.60 -6.98
N VAL A 28 -0.60 2.58 -6.14
CA VAL A 28 0.31 2.58 -4.97
C VAL A 28 1.33 1.48 -5.18
N VAL A 29 2.61 1.87 -5.17
CA VAL A 29 3.74 0.94 -5.19
C VAL A 29 4.34 0.90 -3.78
N ILE A 30 4.45 -0.30 -3.21
CA ILE A 30 5.07 -0.51 -1.90
C ILE A 30 6.28 -1.41 -2.10
N ASP A 31 7.46 -0.83 -1.94
CA ASP A 31 8.72 -1.54 -2.01
C ASP A 31 9.02 -2.29 -0.72
N GLU A 32 9.87 -3.31 -0.75
CA GLU A 32 10.35 -4.09 0.40
C GLU A 32 9.30 -4.74 1.30
N VAL A 33 8.23 -5.27 0.70
CA VAL A 33 7.14 -5.91 1.46
C VAL A 33 7.53 -7.23 2.13
N HIS A 34 8.70 -7.78 1.82
CA HIS A 34 9.27 -8.92 2.53
C HIS A 34 9.44 -8.66 4.04
N THR A 35 9.57 -7.39 4.43
CA THR A 35 9.63 -6.93 5.82
C THR A 35 8.33 -7.17 6.60
N LEU A 36 7.21 -7.50 5.95
CA LEU A 36 5.96 -7.90 6.62
C LEU A 36 6.13 -9.11 7.54
N LYS A 37 7.17 -9.93 7.32
CA LYS A 37 7.48 -11.10 8.16
C LYS A 37 8.28 -10.74 9.41
N GLU A 38 8.78 -9.51 9.53
CA GLU A 38 9.55 -9.04 10.69
C GLU A 38 8.58 -8.61 11.80
N GLY A 39 8.72 -9.14 13.02
CA GLY A 39 7.74 -8.97 14.11
C GLY A 39 7.23 -7.54 14.33
N GLU A 40 8.10 -6.61 14.78
CA GLU A 40 7.66 -5.23 15.07
C GLU A 40 7.38 -4.39 13.82
N ARG A 41 8.09 -4.64 12.72
CA ARG A 41 7.99 -3.83 11.49
C ARG A 41 6.78 -4.23 10.64
N GLY A 42 6.42 -5.51 10.64
CA GLY A 42 5.28 -6.03 9.90
C GLY A 42 3.96 -5.40 10.32
N HIS A 43 3.75 -5.16 11.61
CA HIS A 43 2.55 -4.48 12.10
C HIS A 43 2.42 -3.04 11.59
N ARG A 44 3.54 -2.32 11.41
CA ARG A 44 3.51 -0.94 10.90
C ARG A 44 3.12 -0.93 9.43
N LEU A 45 3.73 -1.81 8.64
CA LEU A 45 3.47 -1.94 7.22
C LEU A 45 2.04 -2.44 6.94
N ASP A 46 1.57 -3.44 7.67
CA ASP A 46 0.18 -3.92 7.59
C ASP A 46 -0.83 -2.82 7.92
N GLY A 47 -0.53 -2.04 8.97
CA GLY A 47 -1.32 -0.86 9.32
C GLY A 47 -1.35 0.20 8.22
N LEU A 48 -0.21 0.50 7.60
CA LEU A 48 -0.11 1.46 6.49
C LEU A 48 -0.94 0.98 5.29
N ILE A 49 -0.79 -0.29 4.90
CA ILE A 49 -1.53 -0.90 3.78
C ILE A 49 -3.03 -0.82 4.04
N SER A 50 -3.47 -1.16 5.26
CA SER A 50 -4.88 -1.09 5.64
C SER A 50 -5.43 0.33 5.53
N ARG A 51 -4.66 1.34 5.94
CA ARG A 51 -5.07 2.76 5.83
C ARG A 51 -5.10 3.26 4.39
N LEU A 52 -4.16 2.83 3.55
CA LEU A 52 -4.17 3.16 2.12
C LEU A 52 -5.38 2.55 1.40
N LYS A 53 -5.71 1.29 1.68
CA LYS A 53 -6.90 0.62 1.14
C LYS A 53 -8.17 1.36 1.57
N TYR A 54 -8.29 1.67 2.87
CA TYR A 54 -9.41 2.45 3.39
C TYR A 54 -9.52 3.83 2.74
N TYR A 55 -8.41 4.55 2.58
CA TYR A 55 -8.38 5.84 1.90
C TYR A 55 -8.89 5.74 0.47
N SER A 56 -8.44 4.73 -0.30
CA SER A 56 -8.94 4.48 -1.66
C SER A 56 -10.43 4.14 -1.67
N GLU A 57 -10.89 3.26 -0.79
CA GLU A 57 -12.30 2.86 -0.72
C GLU A 57 -13.21 4.05 -0.40
N GLU A 58 -12.84 4.89 0.57
CA GLU A 58 -13.57 6.12 0.88
C GLU A 58 -13.55 7.11 -0.29
N ARG A 59 -12.42 7.22 -0.99
CA ARG A 59 -12.31 8.06 -2.18
C ARG A 59 -13.29 7.61 -3.28
N MET A 60 -13.35 6.30 -3.56
CA MET A 60 -14.28 5.72 -4.56
C MET A 60 -15.74 6.03 -4.23
N ARG A 61 -16.10 6.04 -2.93
CA ARG A 61 -17.48 6.32 -2.50
C ARG A 61 -17.83 7.80 -2.61
N THR A 62 -16.84 8.69 -2.52
CA THR A 62 -17.06 10.14 -2.40
C THR A 62 -16.77 10.90 -3.69
N HIS A 63 -15.96 10.33 -4.61
CA HIS A 63 -15.51 10.98 -5.84
C HIS A 63 -15.98 10.17 -7.06
N SER A 64 -17.03 10.66 -7.72
CA SER A 64 -17.56 10.05 -8.95
C SER A 64 -16.49 10.05 -10.05
N GLY A 65 -16.24 8.89 -10.66
CA GLY A 65 -15.23 8.70 -11.70
C GLY A 65 -13.87 8.19 -11.20
N TYR A 66 -13.72 7.95 -9.90
CA TYR A 66 -12.55 7.27 -9.35
C TYR A 66 -12.83 5.77 -9.17
N ASP A 67 -12.12 4.94 -9.94
CA ASP A 67 -12.33 3.48 -10.01
C ASP A 67 -11.49 2.68 -8.99
N GLY A 68 -10.75 3.38 -8.12
CA GLY A 68 -9.92 2.77 -7.08
C GLY A 68 -8.43 2.77 -7.39
N THR A 69 -7.66 2.14 -6.51
CA THR A 69 -6.20 2.07 -6.57
C THR A 69 -5.73 0.67 -6.97
N GLN A 70 -4.81 0.59 -7.93
CA GLN A 70 -3.99 -0.61 -8.14
C GLN A 70 -2.86 -0.66 -7.11
N PHE A 71 -2.74 -1.78 -6.39
CA PHE A 71 -1.62 -2.01 -5.48
C PHE A 71 -0.58 -2.92 -6.11
N VAL A 72 0.68 -2.45 -6.14
CA VAL A 72 1.84 -3.20 -6.59
C VAL A 72 2.82 -3.33 -5.43
N TYR A 73 3.19 -4.56 -5.11
CA TYR A 73 4.04 -4.88 -3.98
C TYR A 73 5.36 -5.46 -4.50
N LEU A 74 6.49 -4.84 -4.14
CA LEU A 74 7.82 -5.28 -4.55
C LEU A 74 8.55 -5.90 -3.35
N SER A 75 9.26 -6.99 -3.62
CA SER A 75 9.89 -7.81 -2.59
C SER A 75 11.22 -8.32 -3.11
N ALA A 76 12.20 -8.47 -2.22
CA ALA A 76 13.35 -9.34 -2.44
C ALA A 76 12.90 -10.81 -2.57
N THR A 77 13.80 -11.68 -3.01
CA THR A 77 13.58 -13.13 -3.01
C THR A 77 13.32 -13.60 -1.58
N VAL A 78 12.17 -14.23 -1.36
CA VAL A 78 11.75 -14.73 -0.05
C VAL A 78 11.46 -16.23 -0.14
N GLY A 79 11.67 -16.95 0.96
CA GLY A 79 11.44 -18.41 0.98
C GLY A 79 9.97 -18.85 0.98
N ASN A 80 9.02 -17.93 1.07
CA ASN A 80 7.57 -18.25 0.99
C ASN A 80 6.81 -17.02 0.43
N PRO A 81 6.90 -16.78 -0.88
CA PRO A 81 6.27 -15.65 -1.56
C PRO A 81 4.75 -15.81 -1.67
N GLU A 82 4.22 -17.03 -1.69
CA GLU A 82 2.79 -17.32 -1.73
C GLU A 82 2.09 -16.80 -0.47
N TRP A 83 2.70 -17.00 0.70
CA TRP A 83 2.18 -16.44 1.95
C TRP A 83 2.06 -14.92 1.89
N LEU A 84 3.05 -14.24 1.28
CA LEU A 84 3.05 -12.79 1.17
C LEU A 84 1.94 -12.33 0.21
N ALA A 85 1.81 -12.99 -0.93
CA ALA A 85 0.75 -12.73 -1.90
C ALA A 85 -0.65 -12.95 -1.30
N GLU A 86 -0.85 -14.05 -0.56
CA GLU A 86 -2.11 -14.35 0.13
C GLU A 86 -2.44 -13.26 1.16
N LYS A 87 -1.47 -12.87 2.01
CA LYS A 87 -1.65 -11.83 3.02
C LYS A 87 -2.02 -10.48 2.39
N LEU A 88 -1.38 -10.13 1.28
CA LEU A 88 -1.61 -8.88 0.57
C LEU A 88 -2.87 -8.90 -0.31
N ARG A 89 -3.41 -10.11 -0.55
CA ARG A 89 -4.46 -10.41 -1.55
C ARG A 89 -4.03 -9.97 -2.95
N ALA A 90 -2.79 -10.29 -3.30
CA ALA A 90 -2.18 -9.95 -4.58
C ALA A 90 -1.99 -11.21 -5.42
N THR A 91 -1.94 -11.03 -6.75
CA THR A 91 -1.49 -12.10 -7.65
C THR A 91 0.04 -12.18 -7.55
N LEU A 92 0.57 -13.35 -7.21
CA LEU A 92 2.00 -13.58 -7.16
C LEU A 92 2.58 -13.67 -8.58
N ILE A 93 3.68 -12.94 -8.82
CA ILE A 93 4.45 -13.02 -10.06
C ILE A 93 5.89 -13.39 -9.68
N GLU A 94 6.35 -14.54 -10.16
CA GLU A 94 7.72 -15.04 -9.98
C GLU A 94 8.35 -15.30 -11.35
N TYR A 95 9.65 -15.04 -11.47
CA TYR A 95 10.42 -15.16 -12.71
C TYR A 95 11.64 -16.06 -12.50
#